data_AF-A0A3C0IWC7-F1
#
_entry.id   AF-A0A3C0IWC7-F1
#
_cell.length_a   1.000
_cell.length_b   1.000
_cell.length_c   1.000
_cell.angle_alpha   90.00
_cell.angle_beta   90.00
_cell.angle_gamma   90.00
#
_symmetry.space_group_name_H-M   'P 1'
#
loop_
_entity.id
_entity.type
_entity.pdbx_description
1 polymer ?
#
loop_
_entity_poly.entity_id
_entity_poly.type
_entity_poly.pdbx_seq_one_letter_code
_entity_poly.pdbx_strand_id
1 'polypeptide(L)' 'PGATAVSIGTGTFVDPALAMDVIDGIRDYLARRNLSSVSRIVGAAIA' A
#
# COMPACT_ATOMS: atom_id res chain seq x y z
N PRO A 1 -12.51 -0.78 10.97
CA PRO A 1 -11.50 -1.86 11.15
C PRO A 1 -10.70 -2.15 9.86
N GLY A 2 -9.56 -1.51 9.62
CA GLY A 2 -8.75 -1.70 8.40
C GLY A 2 -7.39 -2.37 8.67
N ALA A 3 -6.71 -2.81 7.61
CA ALA A 3 -5.37 -3.38 7.72
C ALA A 3 -4.31 -2.31 8.03
N THR A 4 -3.41 -2.61 8.97
CA THR A 4 -2.26 -1.75 9.33
C THR A 4 -0.94 -2.24 8.73
N ALA A 5 -0.91 -3.48 8.21
CA ALA A 5 0.19 -4.09 7.49
C ALA A 5 -0.35 -5.03 6.41
N VAL A 6 0.43 -5.23 5.34
CA VAL A 6 0.10 -6.12 4.22
C VAL A 6 1.30 -7.00 3.92
N SER A 7 1.07 -8.29 3.69
CA SER A 7 2.09 -9.26 3.29
C SER A 7 1.86 -9.68 1.84
N ILE A 8 2.95 -9.92 1.10
CA ILE A 8 2.93 -10.34 -0.30
C ILE A 8 3.83 -11.58 -0.42
N GLY A 9 3.22 -12.74 -0.62
CA GLY A 9 3.94 -14.01 -0.72
C GLY A 9 4.27 -14.38 -2.17
N THR A 10 3.24 -14.61 -2.99
CA THR A 10 3.40 -15.15 -4.35
C THR A 10 4.25 -14.25 -5.26
N GLY A 11 4.05 -12.93 -5.19
CA GLY A 11 4.82 -11.99 -6.00
C GLY A 11 6.31 -11.97 -5.63
N THR A 12 6.61 -12.06 -4.34
CA THR A 12 7.99 -12.08 -3.81
C THR A 12 8.80 -13.29 -4.29
N PHE A 13 8.13 -14.39 -4.65
CA PHE A 13 8.81 -15.57 -5.22
C PHE A 13 9.35 -15.30 -6.64
N VAL A 14 8.68 -14.44 -7.40
CA VAL A 14 9.10 -14.06 -8.75
C VAL A 14 10.09 -12.89 -8.69
N ASP A 15 9.79 -11.90 -7.86
CA ASP A 15 10.62 -10.72 -7.65
C ASP A 15 10.78 -10.40 -6.16
N PRO A 16 11.95 -10.69 -5.57
CA PRO A 16 12.24 -10.38 -4.17
C PRO A 16 12.19 -8.88 -3.83
N ALA A 17 12.33 -7.99 -4.82
CA ALA A 17 12.32 -6.55 -4.63
C ALA A 17 10.92 -5.91 -4.74
N LEU A 18 9.89 -6.68 -5.11
CA LEU A 18 8.52 -6.23 -5.37
C LEU A 18 7.94 -5.32 -4.27
N ALA A 19 8.34 -5.52 -3.02
CA ALA A 19 7.91 -4.68 -1.91
C ALA A 19 8.24 -3.19 -2.14
N MET A 20 9.36 -2.88 -2.79
CA MET A 20 9.77 -1.51 -3.09
C MET A 20 8.83 -0.85 -4.11
N ASP A 21 8.50 -1.57 -5.19
CA ASP A 21 7.56 -1.09 -6.21
C ASP A 21 6.17 -0.83 -5.63
N VAL A 22 5.71 -1.69 -4.72
CA VAL A 22 4.44 -1.51 -4.01
C VAL A 22 4.48 -0.27 -3.12
N ILE A 23 5.59 -0.04 -2.39
CA ILE A 23 5.76 1.17 -1.57
C ILE A 23 5.69 2.42 -2.45
N ASP A 24 6.37 2.44 -3.58
CA ASP A 24 6.38 3.60 -4.48
C ASP A 24 5.02 3.82 -5.14
N GLY A 25 4.36 2.75 -5.59
CA GLY A 25 2.98 2.84 -6.10
C GLY A 25 1.98 3.38 -5.08
N ILE A 26 2.12 3.01 -3.80
CA ILE A 26 1.32 3.56 -2.70
C ILE A 26 1.62 5.05 -2.50
N ARG A 27 2.89 5.45 -2.45
CA ARG A 27 3.30 6.86 -2.31
C ARG A 27 2.71 7.72 -3.43
N ASP A 28 2.83 7.25 -4.67
CA ASP A 28 2.28 7.93 -5.83
C ASP A 28 0.76 8.04 -5.78
N TYR A 29 0.08 6.97 -5.33
CA TYR A 29 -1.37 7.01 -5.15
C TYR A 29 -1.79 8.08 -4.14
N LEU A 30 -1.10 8.16 -3.00
CA LEU A 30 -1.38 9.16 -1.98
C LEU A 30 -1.12 10.58 -2.50
N ALA A 31 0.00 10.80 -3.20
CA ALA A 31 0.34 12.09 -3.79
C ALA A 31 -0.73 12.56 -4.79
N ARG A 32 -1.17 11.69 -5.71
CA ARG A 32 -2.25 11.99 -6.68
C ARG A 32 -3.58 12.34 -6.00
N ARG A 33 -3.82 11.81 -4.80
CA ARG A 33 -5.03 12.06 -4.00
C ARG A 33 -4.87 13.21 -3.01
N ASN A 34 -3.71 13.89 -3.01
CA ASN A 34 -3.34 14.91 -2.02
C ASN A 34 -3.46 14.43 -0.56
N LEU A 35 -3.08 13.17 -0.31
CA LEU A 35 -3.08 12.54 0.99
C LEU A 35 -1.66 12.49 1.55
N SER A 36 -1.48 12.96 2.78
CA SER A 36 -0.16 13.01 3.42
C SER A 36 0.26 11.71 4.12
N SER A 37 -0.66 10.75 4.29
CA SER A 37 -0.39 9.50 5.01
C SER A 37 -1.35 8.38 4.61
N VAL A 38 -0.84 7.14 4.61
CA VAL A 38 -1.63 5.90 4.43
C VAL A 38 -2.73 5.78 5.49
N SER A 39 -2.53 6.31 6.70
CA SER A 39 -3.53 6.23 7.77
C SER A 39 -4.87 6.89 7.42
N ARG A 40 -4.90 7.79 6.42
CA ARG A 40 -6.12 8.43 5.90
C ARG A 40 -7.03 7.47 5.15
N ILE A 41 -6.51 6.34 4.66
CA ILE A 41 -7.26 5.38 3.83
C ILE A 41 -7.44 4.01 4.48
N VAL A 42 -6.80 3.76 5.63
CA VAL A 42 -6.97 2.51 6.37
C VAL A 42 -8.45 2.38 6.80
N GLY A 43 -9.13 1.36 6.26
CA GLY A 43 -10.54 1.09 6.56
C GLY A 43 -11.53 1.93 5.74
N ALA A 44 -11.10 2.67 4.71
CA ALA A 44 -11.99 3.50 3.91
C ALA A 44 -13.03 2.71 3.07
N ALA A 45 -12.75 1.45 2.74
CA ALA A 45 -13.62 0.63 1.89
C ALA A 45 -14.76 -0.10 2.65
N ILE A 46 -14.81 0.04 3.97
CA ILE A 46 -15.73 -0.64 4.90
C ILE A 46 -16.39 0.36 5.85
N ALA A 47 -16.20 1.66 5.56
CA ALA A 47 -16.86 2.78 6.20
C ALA A 47 -18.05 3.25 5.35
#